data_AF-A0A7S3G139-F1
#
_entry.id   AF-A0A7S3G139-F1
#
_cell.length_a   1.000
_cell.length_b   1.000
_cell.length_c   1.000
_cell.angle_alpha   90.00
_cell.angle_beta   90.00
_cell.angle_gamma   90.00
#
_symmetry.space_group_name_H-M   'P 1'
#
loop_
_entity.id
_entity.type
_entity.pdbx_description
1 polymer ?
#
loop_
_entity_poly.entity_id
_entity_poly.type
_entity_poly.pdbx_seq_one_letter_code
_entity_poly.pdbx_strand_id
1 'polypeptide(L)'
;MHATTVGDRVFVTGGFDGAEHLEKVEVYRPDGSGGLVVENMPLPKLSVAPRSLHSSVVVDGKLYLIGGEMYTYSGTEFQPIVYLDLEKRVWEQVRLGSGEAEKMTRRAGAASVDMGDGKVLLFGGWSHAGEENKPRVDAGIINVRDGKWTDVEIKGSGISGRAGVAATRVADGMIYAFGGWDGGFNFHKDMFEINLDA
;
A
#
# COMPACT_ATOMS: atom_id res chain seq x y z
N MET A 1 -3.54 -5.43 7.32
CA MET A 1 -3.67 -4.11 7.95
C MET A 1 -2.51 -3.28 7.46
N HIS A 2 -2.61 -1.95 7.47
CA HIS A 2 -1.47 -1.06 7.22
C HIS A 2 -1.51 0.10 8.21
N ALA A 3 -0.34 0.61 8.59
CA ALA A 3 -0.20 1.71 9.54
C ALA A 3 0.49 2.91 8.85
N THR A 4 -0.04 4.11 9.05
CA THR A 4 0.55 5.35 8.52
C THR A 4 0.52 6.44 9.58
N THR A 5 1.59 7.22 9.68
CA THR A 5 1.67 8.36 10.58
C THR A 5 1.03 9.61 9.96
N VAL A 6 0.28 10.35 10.78
CA VAL A 6 -0.31 11.67 10.44
C VAL A 6 -0.02 12.60 11.61
N GLY A 7 0.98 13.48 11.45
CA GLY A 7 1.44 14.29 12.58
C GLY A 7 1.96 13.41 13.72
N ASP A 8 1.38 13.55 14.91
CA ASP A 8 1.68 12.74 16.10
C ASP A 8 0.86 11.45 16.19
N ARG A 9 -0.06 11.19 15.25
CA ARG A 9 -0.97 10.05 15.30
C ARG A 9 -0.52 8.92 14.38
N VAL A 10 -0.94 7.69 14.71
CA VAL A 10 -0.81 6.50 13.86
C VAL A 10 -2.20 6.04 13.47
N PHE A 11 -2.47 6.02 12.17
CA PHE A 11 -3.69 5.49 11.58
C PHE A 11 -3.45 4.06 11.16
N VAL A 12 -4.21 3.13 11.73
CA VAL A 12 -4.23 1.71 11.38
C VAL A 12 -5.49 1.44 10.59
N THR A 13 -5.34 0.94 9.35
CA THR A 13 -6.46 0.75 8.43
C THR A 13 -6.55 -0.69 7.96
N GLY A 14 -7.79 -1.17 7.84
CA GLY A 14 -8.14 -2.51 7.38
C GLY A 14 -7.44 -3.62 8.14
N GLY A 15 -7.32 -4.79 7.53
CA GLY A 15 -6.84 -5.99 8.22
C GLY A 15 -7.54 -7.26 7.80
N PHE A 16 -7.03 -8.36 8.32
CA PHE A 16 -7.70 -9.65 8.33
C PHE A 16 -7.52 -10.20 9.74
N ASP A 17 -8.60 -10.54 10.42
CA ASP A 17 -8.58 -10.98 11.82
C ASP A 17 -8.50 -12.52 11.98
N GLY A 18 -8.38 -13.23 10.86
CA GLY A 18 -8.42 -14.69 10.80
C GLY A 18 -9.77 -15.23 10.29
N ALA A 19 -10.82 -14.40 10.28
CA ALA A 19 -12.14 -14.74 9.78
C ALA A 19 -12.59 -13.83 8.63
N GLU A 20 -12.44 -12.51 8.80
CA GLU A 20 -12.91 -11.53 7.82
C GLU A 20 -11.91 -10.39 7.58
N HIS A 21 -12.06 -9.76 6.41
CA HIS A 21 -11.36 -8.51 6.12
C HIS A 21 -12.02 -7.37 6.89
N LEU A 22 -11.23 -6.39 7.31
CA LEU A 22 -11.70 -5.29 8.14
C LEU A 22 -11.87 -4.00 7.32
N GLU A 23 -12.94 -3.26 7.60
CA GLU A 23 -13.17 -1.87 7.16
C GLU A 23 -12.80 -0.85 8.26
N LYS A 24 -12.11 -1.31 9.30
CA LYS A 24 -11.82 -0.53 10.51
C LYS A 24 -10.72 0.48 10.27
N VAL A 25 -10.87 1.66 10.88
CA VAL A 25 -9.80 2.63 11.08
C VAL A 25 -9.64 2.81 12.59
N GLU A 26 -8.43 2.56 13.09
CA GLU A 26 -8.04 2.84 14.45
C GLU A 26 -7.01 3.95 14.46
N VAL A 27 -7.16 4.92 15.35
CA VAL A 27 -6.22 6.02 15.52
C VAL A 27 -5.55 5.84 16.86
N TYR A 28 -4.23 5.87 16.86
CA TYR A 28 -3.42 5.86 18.07
C TYR A 28 -2.70 7.19 18.22
N ARG A 29 -2.56 7.65 19.45
CA ARG A 29 -1.74 8.82 19.80
C ARG A 29 -0.80 8.50 20.95
N PRO A 30 0.34 9.21 21.07
CA PRO A 30 1.18 9.16 22.24
C PRO A 30 0.38 9.46 23.51
N ASP A 31 0.64 8.68 24.56
CA ASP A 31 0.06 8.93 25.89
C ASP A 31 0.92 9.85 26.77
N GLY A 32 2.10 10.25 26.28
CA GLY A 32 3.07 11.07 27.00
C GLY A 32 4.03 10.28 27.91
N SER A 33 3.82 8.97 28.07
CA SER A 33 4.67 8.05 28.84
C SER A 33 5.60 7.20 27.98
N GLY A 34 5.60 7.43 26.66
CA GLY A 34 6.29 6.60 25.66
C GLY A 34 5.40 5.48 25.10
N GLY A 35 4.15 5.39 25.53
CA GLY A 35 3.15 4.45 25.01
C GLY A 35 2.22 5.07 23.97
N LEU A 36 1.35 4.23 23.41
CA LEU A 36 0.26 4.61 22.51
C LEU A 36 -1.08 4.25 23.14
N VAL A 37 -2.06 5.15 23.02
CA VAL A 37 -3.45 4.92 23.39
C VAL A 37 -4.35 5.09 22.18
N VAL A 38 -5.42 4.28 22.13
CA VAL A 38 -6.46 4.43 21.11
C VAL A 38 -7.17 5.76 21.34
N GLU A 39 -7.22 6.58 20.30
CA GLU A 39 -7.97 7.83 20.26
C GLU A 39 -9.37 7.55 19.72
N ASN A 40 -10.39 7.95 20.47
CA ASN A 40 -11.77 7.85 20.02
C ASN A 40 -12.08 8.98 19.02
N MET A 41 -11.63 8.80 17.79
CA MET A 41 -11.88 9.72 16.68
C MET A 41 -13.07 9.22 15.86
N PRO A 42 -14.20 9.95 15.79
CA PRO A 42 -15.33 9.54 14.98
C PRO A 42 -14.97 9.74 13.51
N LEU A 43 -14.53 8.66 12.89
CA LEU A 43 -14.25 8.55 11.46
C LEU A 43 -15.40 7.79 10.78
N PRO A 44 -15.72 8.13 9.52
CA PRO A 44 -16.65 7.32 8.76
C PRO A 44 -16.11 5.90 8.63
N LYS A 45 -17.01 4.91 8.68
CA LYS A 45 -16.70 3.57 8.17
C LYS A 45 -16.16 3.69 6.75
N LEU A 46 -15.22 2.82 6.39
CA LEU A 46 -14.70 2.75 5.03
C LEU A 46 -15.91 2.67 4.07
N SER A 47 -16.09 3.64 3.17
CA SER A 47 -17.19 3.60 2.21
C SER A 47 -16.94 2.60 1.06
N VAL A 48 -15.89 1.80 1.20
CA VAL A 48 -15.42 0.80 0.24
C VAL A 48 -15.15 -0.50 0.96
N ALA A 49 -15.06 -1.58 0.19
CA ALA A 49 -15.02 -2.92 0.74
C ALA A 49 -13.87 -3.12 1.74
N PRO A 50 -14.10 -3.94 2.79
CA PRO A 50 -13.06 -4.36 3.72
C PRO A 50 -11.82 -4.86 2.98
N ARG A 51 -10.62 -4.59 3.52
CA ARG A 51 -9.38 -4.91 2.79
C ARG A 51 -8.23 -5.28 3.69
N SER A 52 -7.34 -6.12 3.18
CA SER A 52 -6.06 -6.44 3.79
C SER A 52 -4.92 -6.31 2.78
N LEU A 53 -3.68 -6.35 3.27
CA LEU A 53 -2.46 -6.27 2.47
C LEU A 53 -2.39 -5.06 1.51
N HIS A 54 -3.13 -3.99 1.77
CA HIS A 54 -3.03 -2.73 1.04
C HIS A 54 -1.83 -1.91 1.53
N SER A 55 -1.46 -0.93 0.73
CA SER A 55 -0.56 0.15 1.12
C SER A 55 -1.34 1.36 1.61
N SER A 56 -0.76 2.17 2.50
CA SER A 56 -1.34 3.47 2.87
C SER A 56 -0.31 4.58 3.03
N VAL A 57 -0.67 5.78 2.56
CA VAL A 57 0.19 6.98 2.55
C VAL A 57 -0.64 8.23 2.83
N VAL A 58 -0.02 9.29 3.34
CA VAL A 58 -0.69 10.57 3.59
C VAL A 58 -0.14 11.62 2.63
N VAL A 59 -1.04 12.22 1.85
CA VAL A 59 -0.71 13.26 0.86
C VAL A 59 -1.74 14.38 1.00
N ASP A 60 -1.29 15.62 1.17
CA ASP A 60 -2.14 16.82 1.22
C ASP A 60 -3.36 16.70 2.17
N GLY A 61 -3.14 16.17 3.38
CA GLY A 61 -4.20 16.00 4.38
C GLY A 61 -5.18 14.86 4.06
N LYS A 62 -4.85 13.98 3.13
CA LYS A 62 -5.65 12.80 2.78
C LYS A 62 -4.87 11.52 3.03
N LEU A 63 -5.50 10.55 3.70
CA LEU A 63 -4.95 9.21 3.90
C LEU A 63 -5.40 8.31 2.75
N TYR A 64 -4.51 8.02 1.82
CA TYR A 64 -4.76 7.15 0.66
C TYR A 64 -4.55 5.68 1.04
N LEU A 65 -5.44 4.80 0.58
CA LEU A 65 -5.28 3.34 0.58
C LEU A 65 -5.15 2.86 -0.86
N ILE A 66 -4.09 2.11 -1.15
CA ILE A 66 -3.73 1.68 -2.51
C ILE A 66 -3.71 0.15 -2.56
N GLY A 67 -4.46 -0.41 -3.50
CA GLY A 67 -4.54 -1.86 -3.71
C GLY A 67 -5.08 -2.61 -2.48
N GLY A 68 -4.52 -3.79 -2.26
CA GLY A 68 -5.00 -4.76 -1.30
C GLY A 68 -6.09 -5.66 -1.85
N GLU A 69 -6.48 -6.62 -1.03
CA GLU A 69 -7.39 -7.69 -1.40
C GLU A 69 -8.56 -7.81 -0.42
N MET A 70 -9.64 -8.38 -0.96
CA MET A 70 -10.79 -8.86 -0.20
C MET A 70 -11.16 -10.25 -0.73
N TYR A 71 -11.27 -11.23 0.16
CA TYR A 71 -11.84 -12.53 -0.19
C TYR A 71 -13.36 -12.45 -0.24
N THR A 72 -13.93 -12.93 -1.33
CA THR A 72 -15.38 -13.06 -1.54
C THR A 72 -15.73 -14.51 -1.90
N TYR A 73 -17.01 -14.84 -1.89
CA TYR A 73 -17.46 -16.16 -2.35
C TYR A 73 -17.09 -16.43 -3.82
N SER A 74 -17.00 -15.38 -4.65
CA SER A 74 -16.61 -15.43 -6.06
C SER A 74 -15.10 -15.39 -6.31
N GLY A 75 -14.28 -15.32 -5.26
CA GLY A 75 -12.82 -15.24 -5.34
C GLY A 75 -12.27 -13.94 -4.77
N THR A 76 -11.03 -13.60 -5.12
CA THR A 76 -10.35 -12.41 -4.59
C THR A 76 -10.67 -11.17 -5.42
N GLU A 77 -11.13 -10.12 -4.75
CA GLU A 77 -11.39 -8.82 -5.36
C GLU A 77 -10.29 -7.81 -4.97
N PHE A 78 -9.75 -7.13 -5.99
CA PHE A 78 -8.87 -6.00 -5.77
C PHE A 78 -9.63 -4.74 -5.45
N GLN A 79 -9.05 -3.95 -4.57
CA GLN A 79 -9.67 -2.75 -4.07
C GLN A 79 -9.17 -1.50 -4.79
N PRO A 80 -10.07 -0.53 -5.10
CA PRO A 80 -9.66 0.70 -5.74
C PRO A 80 -8.81 1.57 -4.81
N ILE A 81 -8.11 2.53 -5.40
CA ILE A 81 -7.48 3.58 -4.61
C ILE A 81 -8.57 4.48 -4.04
N VAL A 82 -8.56 4.60 -2.72
CA VAL A 82 -9.45 5.51 -1.99
C VAL A 82 -8.63 6.42 -1.11
N TYR A 83 -9.23 7.52 -0.67
CA TYR A 83 -8.66 8.33 0.39
C TYR A 83 -9.70 8.76 1.41
N LEU A 84 -9.26 8.93 2.66
CA LEU A 84 -9.98 9.66 3.69
C LEU A 84 -9.48 11.10 3.69
N ASP A 85 -10.35 12.05 3.34
CA ASP A 85 -10.11 13.46 3.58
C ASP A 85 -10.15 13.69 5.10
N LEU A 86 -9.00 13.99 5.72
CA LEU A 86 -8.88 14.04 7.18
C LEU A 86 -9.57 15.28 7.79
N GLU A 87 -9.76 16.33 6.98
CA GLU A 87 -10.49 17.52 7.37
C GLU A 87 -12.00 17.29 7.29
N LYS A 88 -12.49 16.86 6.12
CA LYS A 88 -13.92 16.64 5.86
C LYS A 88 -14.45 15.36 6.48
N ARG A 89 -13.56 14.41 6.80
CA ARG A 89 -13.87 13.07 7.31
C ARG A 89 -14.82 12.32 6.39
N VAL A 90 -14.47 12.28 5.11
CA VAL A 90 -15.19 11.53 4.08
C VAL A 90 -14.24 10.66 3.29
N TRP A 91 -14.72 9.47 2.93
CA TRP A 91 -14.02 8.59 2.01
C TRP A 91 -14.43 8.92 0.57
N GLU A 92 -13.44 8.97 -0.31
CA GLU A 92 -13.65 9.14 -1.74
C GLU A 92 -12.76 8.17 -2.52
N GLN A 93 -13.23 7.78 -3.71
CA GLN A 93 -12.47 6.95 -4.63
C GLN A 93 -11.71 7.83 -5.64
N VAL A 94 -10.44 7.53 -5.85
CA VAL A 94 -9.64 8.15 -6.91
C VAL A 94 -10.12 7.60 -8.26
N ARG A 95 -10.47 8.50 -9.18
CA ARG A 95 -10.78 8.14 -10.56
C ARG A 95 -9.47 8.07 -11.36
N LEU A 96 -9.05 6.86 -11.69
CA LEU A 96 -7.84 6.65 -12.49
C LEU A 96 -8.15 6.96 -13.96
N GLY A 97 -7.32 7.80 -14.59
CA GLY A 97 -7.54 8.26 -15.96
C GLY A 97 -7.20 7.25 -17.06
N SER A 98 -6.56 6.12 -16.73
CA SER A 98 -6.17 5.08 -17.68
C SER A 98 -6.29 3.67 -17.08
N GLY A 99 -6.50 2.66 -17.94
CA GLY A 99 -6.57 1.26 -17.53
C GLY A 99 -5.23 0.68 -17.05
N GLU A 100 -4.10 1.29 -17.44
CA GLU A 100 -2.77 0.86 -16.99
C GLU A 100 -2.57 1.12 -15.49
N ALA A 101 -2.89 2.32 -15.00
CA ALA A 101 -2.78 2.63 -13.58
C ALA A 101 -3.66 1.73 -12.71
N GLU A 102 -4.87 1.45 -13.20
CA GLU A 102 -5.78 0.51 -12.57
C GLU A 102 -5.19 -0.90 -12.54
N LYS A 103 -4.65 -1.40 -13.67
CA LYS A 103 -3.97 -2.70 -13.71
C LYS A 103 -2.79 -2.75 -12.75
N MET A 104 -1.94 -1.72 -12.76
CA MET A 104 -0.70 -1.68 -12.00
C MET A 104 -0.94 -1.51 -10.51
N THR A 105 -2.12 -1.09 -10.06
CA THR A 105 -2.45 -0.93 -8.63
C THR A 105 -3.25 -2.10 -8.05
N ARG A 106 -3.72 -3.02 -8.90
CA ARG A 106 -4.35 -4.29 -8.52
C ARG A 106 -3.32 -5.30 -8.00
N ARG A 107 -2.80 -5.03 -6.80
CA ARG A 107 -1.81 -5.85 -6.11
C ARG A 107 -2.03 -5.84 -4.60
N ALA A 108 -1.78 -6.99 -3.96
CA ALA A 108 -1.81 -7.16 -2.51
C ALA A 108 -0.38 -7.40 -1.99
N GLY A 109 -0.04 -6.83 -0.84
CA GLY A 109 1.28 -6.99 -0.22
C GLY A 109 2.40 -6.34 -1.02
N ALA A 110 2.10 -5.33 -1.83
CA ALA A 110 3.13 -4.52 -2.46
C ALA A 110 3.86 -3.69 -1.42
N ALA A 111 5.17 -3.55 -1.58
CA ALA A 111 5.91 -2.52 -0.87
C ALA A 111 5.44 -1.15 -1.38
N SER A 112 5.29 -0.19 -0.47
CA SER A 112 5.02 1.21 -0.82
C SER A 112 6.02 2.14 -0.16
N VAL A 113 6.44 3.16 -0.91
CA VAL A 113 7.38 4.17 -0.43
C VAL A 113 6.86 5.54 -0.85
N ASP A 114 6.73 6.45 0.11
CA ASP A 114 6.38 7.84 -0.16
C ASP A 114 7.54 8.55 -0.88
N MET A 115 7.27 9.03 -2.08
CA MET A 115 8.23 9.75 -2.92
C MET A 115 8.09 11.27 -2.78
N GLY A 116 7.09 11.74 -2.03
CA GLY A 116 6.71 13.14 -1.92
C GLY A 116 5.89 13.61 -3.13
N ASP A 117 5.23 14.76 -2.98
CA ASP A 117 4.43 15.39 -4.04
C ASP A 117 3.39 14.43 -4.66
N GLY A 118 2.68 13.69 -3.80
CA GLY A 118 1.64 12.76 -4.22
C GLY A 118 2.12 11.53 -4.99
N LYS A 119 3.44 11.34 -5.11
CA LYS A 119 4.04 10.19 -5.76
C LYS A 119 4.29 9.07 -4.75
N VAL A 120 3.91 7.86 -5.11
CA VAL A 120 4.12 6.65 -4.31
C VAL A 120 4.79 5.62 -5.19
N LEU A 121 5.96 5.14 -4.79
CA LEU A 121 6.56 3.99 -5.42
C LEU A 121 5.85 2.73 -4.91
N LEU A 122 5.44 1.85 -5.82
CA LEU A 122 5.01 0.50 -5.52
C LEU A 122 6.01 -0.49 -6.10
N PHE A 123 6.35 -1.52 -5.33
CA PHE A 123 7.14 -2.64 -5.80
C PHE A 123 6.50 -3.97 -5.44
N GLY A 124 6.53 -4.90 -6.41
CA GLY A 124 6.13 -6.28 -6.21
C GLY A 124 4.66 -6.42 -5.83
N GLY A 125 4.36 -7.26 -4.84
CA GLY A 125 3.00 -7.64 -4.47
C GLY A 125 2.44 -8.78 -5.29
N TRP A 126 1.30 -9.30 -4.89
CA TRP A 126 0.59 -10.40 -5.53
C TRP A 126 -0.52 -9.86 -6.41
N SER A 127 -0.54 -10.26 -7.68
CA SER A 127 -1.69 -10.07 -8.56
C SER A 127 -2.54 -11.34 -8.54
N HIS A 128 -3.86 -11.19 -8.52
CA HIS A 128 -4.88 -12.24 -8.60
C HIS A 128 -5.69 -12.11 -9.90
N ALA A 129 -5.30 -11.17 -10.78
CA ALA A 129 -6.03 -10.86 -12.00
C ALA A 129 -5.59 -11.76 -13.14
N GLY A 130 -6.51 -12.59 -13.65
CA GLY A 130 -6.31 -13.39 -14.87
C GLY A 130 -5.10 -14.32 -14.83
N GLU A 131 -4.35 -14.40 -15.93
CA GLU A 131 -3.11 -15.19 -16.05
C GLU A 131 -1.96 -14.68 -15.15
N GLU A 132 -2.14 -13.54 -14.47
CA GLU A 132 -1.17 -12.93 -13.58
C GLU A 132 -1.41 -13.28 -12.11
N ASN A 133 -1.98 -14.47 -11.80
CA ASN A 133 -2.08 -14.98 -10.41
C ASN A 133 -0.71 -15.41 -9.87
N LYS A 134 0.19 -14.44 -9.68
CA LYS A 134 1.58 -14.67 -9.31
C LYS A 134 2.15 -13.43 -8.60
N PRO A 135 3.24 -13.59 -7.85
CA PRO A 135 4.00 -12.46 -7.36
C PRO A 135 4.55 -11.63 -8.51
N ARG A 136 4.51 -10.32 -8.34
CA ARG A 136 5.04 -9.35 -9.29
C ARG A 136 6.47 -8.97 -8.94
N VAL A 137 7.24 -8.63 -9.95
CA VAL A 137 8.64 -8.16 -9.85
C VAL A 137 8.79 -6.71 -10.32
N ASP A 138 7.73 -6.10 -10.84
CA ASP A 138 7.78 -4.75 -11.36
C ASP A 138 7.72 -3.71 -10.24
N ALA A 139 8.31 -2.54 -10.54
CA ALA A 139 8.16 -1.33 -9.75
C ALA A 139 7.62 -0.21 -10.62
N GLY A 140 6.92 0.73 -10.00
CA GLY A 140 6.58 1.99 -10.63
C GLY A 140 6.06 2.99 -9.64
N ILE A 141 6.00 4.24 -10.08
CA ILE A 141 5.53 5.37 -9.30
C ILE A 141 4.13 5.73 -9.77
N ILE A 142 3.19 5.77 -8.84
CA ILE A 142 1.86 6.33 -9.07
C ILE A 142 1.76 7.72 -8.44
N ASN A 143 1.25 8.69 -9.19
CA ASN A 143 0.70 9.91 -8.61
C ASN A 143 -0.73 9.62 -8.14
N VAL A 144 -0.96 9.60 -6.82
CA VAL A 144 -2.26 9.23 -6.24
C VAL A 144 -3.36 10.26 -6.48
N ARG A 145 -3.02 11.45 -7.00
CA ARG A 145 -3.98 12.52 -7.28
C ARG A 145 -4.71 12.31 -8.60
N ASP A 146 -4.00 11.86 -9.63
CA ASP A 146 -4.50 11.72 -11.01
C ASP A 146 -4.39 10.28 -11.56
N GLY A 147 -3.75 9.39 -10.80
CA GLY A 147 -3.50 8.02 -11.20
C GLY A 147 -2.40 7.86 -12.24
N LYS A 148 -1.58 8.88 -12.53
CA LYS A 148 -0.51 8.75 -13.53
C LYS A 148 0.55 7.77 -13.04
N TRP A 149 0.78 6.71 -13.82
CA TRP A 149 1.80 5.68 -13.56
C TRP A 149 3.10 6.01 -14.32
N THR A 150 4.24 5.61 -13.77
CA THR A 150 5.56 5.68 -14.41
C THR A 150 6.37 4.47 -13.98
N ASP A 151 6.85 3.68 -14.93
CA ASP A 151 7.66 2.50 -14.63
C ASP A 151 9.03 2.88 -14.06
N VAL A 152 9.56 2.00 -13.21
CA VAL A 152 10.85 2.18 -12.53
C VAL A 152 11.71 0.94 -12.72
N GLU A 153 13.00 1.15 -12.99
CA GLU A 153 13.97 0.06 -13.11
C GLU A 153 14.41 -0.44 -11.74
N ILE A 154 14.60 -1.75 -11.63
CA ILE A 154 15.11 -2.38 -10.41
C ILE A 154 16.50 -2.92 -10.72
N LYS A 155 17.50 -2.41 -10.01
CA LYS A 155 18.91 -2.78 -10.23
C LYS A 155 19.33 -3.84 -9.22
N GLY A 156 19.88 -4.93 -9.74
CA GLY A 156 20.39 -6.03 -8.93
C GLY A 156 20.21 -7.37 -9.64
N SER A 157 20.94 -8.38 -9.18
CA SER A 157 20.85 -9.74 -9.71
C SER A 157 19.98 -10.61 -8.82
N GLY A 158 19.21 -11.53 -9.40
CA GLY A 158 18.41 -12.50 -8.65
C GLY A 158 17.12 -11.95 -8.05
N ILE A 159 16.67 -10.78 -8.51
CA ILE A 159 15.39 -10.19 -8.12
C ILE A 159 14.27 -10.96 -8.81
N SER A 160 13.41 -11.56 -8.02
CA SER A 160 12.25 -12.36 -8.43
C SER A 160 10.96 -11.68 -7.98
N GLY A 161 9.85 -12.07 -8.59
CA GLY A 161 8.54 -11.58 -8.17
C GLY A 161 8.26 -11.98 -6.72
N ARG A 162 7.72 -11.04 -5.93
CA ARG A 162 7.52 -11.24 -4.49
C ARG A 162 6.48 -10.29 -3.88
N ALA A 163 5.79 -10.76 -2.85
CA ALA A 163 4.87 -9.98 -2.02
C ALA A 163 5.36 -9.89 -0.58
N GLY A 164 4.81 -8.97 0.22
CA GLY A 164 5.18 -8.79 1.63
C GLY A 164 6.58 -8.21 1.80
N VAL A 165 7.04 -7.41 0.84
CA VAL A 165 8.37 -6.79 0.85
C VAL A 165 8.34 -5.57 1.75
N ALA A 166 9.38 -5.40 2.56
CA ALA A 166 9.62 -4.14 3.26
C ALA A 166 10.49 -3.24 2.37
N ALA A 167 10.10 -1.99 2.16
CA ALA A 167 10.92 -1.02 1.45
C ALA A 167 10.92 0.32 2.17
N THR A 168 12.03 1.05 2.05
CA THR A 168 12.17 2.38 2.64
C THR A 168 13.06 3.28 1.78
N ARG A 169 12.74 4.57 1.80
CA ARG A 169 13.59 5.62 1.22
C ARG A 169 14.50 6.18 2.30
N VAL A 170 15.80 6.18 2.05
CA VAL A 170 16.82 6.75 2.94
C VAL A 170 17.13 8.21 2.58
N ALA A 171 17.90 8.90 3.42
CA ALA A 171 18.06 10.36 3.40
C ALA A 171 18.70 10.93 2.12
N ASP A 172 19.55 10.14 1.45
CA ASP A 172 20.15 10.49 0.16
C ASP A 172 19.20 10.26 -1.04
N GLY A 173 17.97 9.79 -0.77
CA GLY A 173 16.94 9.54 -1.76
C GLY A 173 16.91 8.11 -2.29
N MET A 174 17.88 7.27 -1.92
CA MET A 174 17.95 5.87 -2.36
C MET A 174 16.81 5.05 -1.74
N ILE A 175 16.36 4.02 -2.44
CA ILE A 175 15.31 3.12 -1.97
C ILE A 175 15.88 1.73 -1.83
N TYR A 176 15.78 1.17 -0.62
CA TYR A 176 16.16 -0.20 -0.34
C TYR A 176 14.91 -1.03 -0.06
N ALA A 177 14.87 -2.22 -0.65
CA ALA A 177 13.84 -3.22 -0.43
C ALA A 177 14.46 -4.50 0.13
N PHE A 178 13.76 -5.16 1.05
CA PHE A 178 14.23 -6.35 1.75
C PHE A 178 13.15 -7.43 1.85
N GLY A 179 13.57 -8.67 1.63
CA GLY A 179 12.77 -9.86 1.90
C GLY A 179 11.62 -10.07 0.91
N GLY A 180 10.49 -10.55 1.43
CA GLY A 180 9.29 -10.92 0.67
C GLY A 180 9.14 -12.43 0.43
N TRP A 181 8.01 -12.81 -0.18
CA TRP A 181 7.62 -14.18 -0.47
C TRP A 181 7.33 -14.35 -1.96
N ASP A 182 7.89 -15.40 -2.57
CA ASP A 182 7.83 -15.67 -4.02
C ASP A 182 6.65 -16.54 -4.46
N GLY A 183 5.67 -16.78 -3.58
CA GLY A 183 4.54 -17.66 -3.87
C GLY A 183 4.81 -19.14 -3.69
N GLY A 184 6.05 -19.53 -3.42
CA GLY A 184 6.45 -20.91 -3.15
C GLY A 184 6.82 -21.12 -1.69
N PHE A 185 7.89 -21.90 -1.47
CA PHE A 185 8.41 -22.19 -0.14
C PHE A 185 9.53 -21.22 0.28
N ASN A 186 9.81 -20.18 -0.51
CA ASN A 186 10.94 -19.29 -0.25
C ASN A 186 10.48 -17.96 0.34
N PHE A 187 11.03 -17.66 1.52
CA PHE A 187 11.05 -16.32 2.08
C PHE A 187 12.43 -15.74 1.81
N HIS A 188 12.43 -14.65 1.07
CA HIS A 188 13.61 -13.93 0.67
C HIS A 188 14.29 -13.28 1.87
N LYS A 189 15.62 -13.21 1.81
CA LYS A 189 16.50 -12.62 2.84
C LYS A 189 17.50 -11.64 2.22
N ASP A 190 17.33 -11.37 0.94
CA ASP A 190 18.12 -10.44 0.15
C ASP A 190 17.61 -9.01 0.31
N MET A 191 18.53 -8.07 0.08
CA MET A 191 18.27 -6.64 -0.02
C MET A 191 18.72 -6.17 -1.41
N PHE A 192 17.94 -5.30 -2.04
CA PHE A 192 18.28 -4.68 -3.32
C PHE A 192 17.86 -3.22 -3.38
N GLU A 193 18.41 -2.51 -4.35
CA GLU A 193 18.13 -1.10 -4.60
C GLU A 193 17.04 -0.96 -5.68
N ILE A 194 16.13 -0.01 -5.49
CA ILE A 194 15.21 0.43 -6.53
C ILE A 194 15.71 1.78 -7.03
N ASN A 195 16.10 1.83 -8.30
CA ASN A 195 16.75 2.99 -8.88
C ASN A 195 15.73 3.85 -9.63
N LEU A 196 15.73 5.15 -9.35
CA LEU A 196 14.74 6.10 -9.87
C LEU A 196 15.24 6.87 -11.10
N ASP A 197 16.47 6.65 -11.53
CA ASP A 197 17.09 7.37 -12.64
C ASP A 197 16.53 6.85 -13.97
N ALA A 198 16.03 7.78 -14.78
CA ALA A 198 15.78 7.60 -16.21
C ALA A 198 16.96 8.17 -17.01
#